data_AF-A0AAX7U7D3-F1
#
_entry.id   AF-A0AAX7U7D3-F1
#
_cell.length_a   1.000
_cell.length_b   1.000
_cell.length_c   1.000
_cell.angle_alpha   90.00
_cell.angle_beta   90.00
_cell.angle_gamma   90.00
#
_symmetry.space_group_name_H-M   'P 1'
#
loop_
_entity.id
_entity.type
_entity.pdbx_description
1 polymer ?
#
loop_
_entity_poly.entity_id
_entity_poly.type
_entity_poly.pdbx_seq_one_letter_code
_entity_poly.pdbx_strand_id
1 'polypeptide(L)'
;MLSNYDMAAVDIRLKSKKQVDDFCQKLTKEAEVLVSTYFPQKLEELQELLKSFRCNDLPSLKAPLDIPIPDPAKEEAKRKKKEQKEAKEGKKDKDSDKEDEDAGPPCGPICTNEKVESLLPKVKTEIQTLKEKLNTVSMWVQLQIPKIEDGNNFGVAVQEKVFELLTNTRTKIEGFQTQISKYYNERGDAVAKASKSPHVGDYRQLVHELDQYQYCELRLVVLDIRNTYAVLFDIINKNFDKIKRPRGDGKALIY
;
A
#
# COMPACT_ATOMS: atom_id res chain seq x y z
N MET A 1 -31.99 49.30 -29.34
CA MET A 1 -30.79 48.46 -29.21
C MET A 1 -31.02 47.48 -28.07
N LEU A 2 -31.49 46.27 -28.37
CA LEU A 2 -31.54 45.17 -27.42
C LEU A 2 -30.50 44.15 -27.89
N SER A 3 -29.37 44.10 -27.18
CA SER A 3 -28.34 43.09 -27.38
C SER A 3 -28.81 41.83 -26.66
N ASN A 4 -29.33 40.87 -27.43
CA ASN A 4 -29.56 39.51 -26.96
C ASN A 4 -28.18 38.86 -26.74
N TYR A 5 -27.73 38.83 -25.48
CA TYR A 5 -26.73 37.89 -25.04
C TYR A 5 -27.37 36.50 -25.01
N ASP A 6 -27.37 35.84 -26.18
CA ASP A 6 -27.59 34.41 -26.27
C ASP A 6 -26.36 33.75 -25.61
N MET A 7 -26.51 33.41 -24.32
CA MET A 7 -25.59 32.49 -23.68
C MET A 7 -25.75 31.16 -24.40
N ALA A 8 -24.82 30.87 -25.30
CA ALA A 8 -24.66 29.58 -25.93
C ALA A 8 -24.53 28.51 -24.84
N ALA A 9 -25.66 27.94 -24.42
CA ALA A 9 -25.71 26.67 -23.74
C ALA A 9 -24.97 25.71 -24.65
N VAL A 10 -23.79 25.26 -24.22
CA VAL A 10 -22.99 24.28 -24.94
C VAL A 10 -23.88 23.06 -25.15
N ASP A 11 -24.39 22.90 -26.36
CA ASP A 11 -25.22 21.77 -26.75
C ASP A 11 -24.33 20.53 -26.75
N ILE A 12 -24.31 19.82 -25.61
CA ILE A 12 -23.63 18.54 -25.47
C ILE A 12 -24.26 17.63 -26.52
N ARG A 13 -23.53 17.40 -27.63
CA ARG A 13 -24.00 16.57 -28.75
C ARG A 13 -24.68 15.31 -28.20
N LEU A 14 -25.91 15.05 -28.65
CA LEU A 14 -26.75 13.92 -28.21
C LEU A 14 -25.99 12.57 -28.17
N LYS A 15 -25.06 12.35 -29.12
CA LYS A 15 -24.20 11.15 -29.15
C LYS A 15 -23.26 11.06 -27.94
N SER A 16 -22.63 12.16 -27.55
CA SER A 16 -21.75 12.23 -26.38
C SER A 16 -22.53 12.01 -25.09
N LYS A 17 -23.73 12.58 -24.98
CA LYS A 17 -24.63 12.35 -23.84
C LYS A 17 -24.99 10.88 -23.68
N LYS A 18 -25.41 10.21 -24.77
CA LYS A 18 -25.72 8.78 -24.77
C LYS A 18 -24.54 7.92 -24.32
N GLN A 19 -23.32 8.22 -24.79
CA GLN A 19 -22.13 7.45 -24.40
C GLN A 19 -21.85 7.54 -22.89
N VAL A 20 -22.02 8.72 -22.30
CA VAL A 20 -21.85 8.92 -20.85
C VAL A 20 -22.97 8.23 -20.08
N ASP A 21 -24.23 8.34 -20.53
CA ASP A 21 -25.36 7.67 -19.89
C ASP A 21 -25.19 6.13 -19.90
N ASP A 22 -24.75 5.55 -21.02
CA ASP A 22 -24.44 4.12 -21.14
C ASP A 22 -23.30 3.71 -20.20
N PHE A 23 -22.27 4.55 -20.04
CA PHE A 23 -21.18 4.32 -19.09
C PHE A 23 -21.70 4.34 -17.64
N CYS A 24 -22.49 5.34 -17.26
CA CYS A 24 -23.08 5.44 -15.93
C CYS A 24 -23.92 4.21 -15.58
N GLN A 25 -24.76 3.73 -16.52
CA GLN A 25 -25.56 2.54 -16.30
C GLN A 25 -24.72 1.27 -16.10
N LYS A 26 -23.64 1.10 -16.88
CA LYS A 26 -22.72 -0.03 -16.71
C LYS A 26 -22.01 0.04 -15.36
N LEU A 27 -21.51 1.21 -15.01
CA LEU A 27 -20.82 1.43 -13.74
C LEU A 27 -21.74 1.18 -12.55
N THR A 28 -23.00 1.64 -12.58
CA THR A 28 -23.99 1.35 -11.55
C THR A 28 -24.19 -0.15 -11.37
N LYS A 29 -24.39 -0.90 -12.47
CA LYS A 29 -24.54 -2.36 -12.39
C LYS A 29 -23.31 -3.03 -11.80
N GLU A 30 -22.12 -2.62 -12.22
CA GLU A 30 -20.86 -3.15 -11.69
C GLU A 30 -20.72 -2.87 -10.20
N ALA A 31 -20.94 -1.62 -9.77
CA ALA A 31 -20.83 -1.24 -8.36
C ALA A 31 -21.86 -1.96 -7.47
N GLU A 32 -23.10 -2.10 -7.93
CA GLU A 32 -24.14 -2.84 -7.22
C GLU A 32 -23.77 -4.33 -7.07
N VAL A 33 -23.20 -4.96 -8.10
CA VAL A 33 -22.69 -6.35 -8.02
C VAL A 33 -21.50 -6.44 -7.07
N LEU A 34 -20.59 -5.47 -7.11
CA LEU A 34 -19.45 -5.44 -6.19
C LEU A 34 -19.90 -5.42 -4.73
N VAL A 35 -20.81 -4.52 -4.39
CA VAL A 35 -21.30 -4.37 -3.01
C VAL A 35 -22.15 -5.59 -2.61
N SER A 36 -23.11 -5.99 -3.43
CA SER A 36 -24.05 -7.06 -3.05
C SER A 36 -23.45 -8.46 -3.02
N THR A 37 -22.42 -8.73 -3.84
CA THR A 37 -21.91 -10.09 -4.07
C THR A 37 -20.42 -10.20 -3.78
N TYR A 38 -19.61 -9.36 -4.43
CA TYR A 38 -18.15 -9.49 -4.35
C TYR A 38 -17.60 -9.16 -2.96
N PHE A 39 -18.11 -8.13 -2.30
CA PHE A 39 -17.63 -7.69 -0.98
C PHE A 39 -17.84 -8.79 0.07
N PRO A 40 -19.05 -9.38 0.22
CA PRO A 40 -19.26 -10.53 1.09
C PRO A 40 -18.34 -11.72 0.78
N GLN A 41 -18.21 -12.11 -0.49
CA GLN A 41 -17.33 -13.22 -0.92
C GLN A 41 -15.87 -12.97 -0.54
N LYS A 42 -15.40 -11.72 -0.72
CA LYS A 42 -14.04 -11.34 -0.36
C LYS A 42 -13.73 -11.46 1.13
N LEU A 43 -14.72 -11.32 2.01
CA LEU A 43 -14.50 -11.53 3.45
C LEU A 43 -14.03 -12.95 3.76
N GLU A 44 -14.64 -13.94 3.10
CA GLU A 44 -14.29 -15.35 3.27
C GLU A 44 -12.92 -15.67 2.66
N GLU A 45 -12.64 -15.18 1.44
CA GLU A 45 -11.33 -15.35 0.79
C GLU A 45 -10.18 -14.78 1.63
N LEU A 46 -10.37 -13.59 2.20
CA LEU A 46 -9.37 -12.95 3.06
C LEU A 46 -9.24 -13.69 4.41
N GLN A 47 -10.32 -14.27 4.91
CA GLN A 47 -10.28 -15.13 6.09
C GLN A 47 -9.45 -16.40 5.84
N GLU A 48 -9.55 -17.00 4.66
CA GLU A 48 -8.69 -18.11 4.25
C GLU A 48 -7.23 -17.67 4.08
N LEU A 49 -6.98 -16.51 3.46
CA LEU A 49 -5.63 -15.96 3.34
C LEU A 49 -4.98 -15.76 4.72
N LEU A 50 -5.73 -15.29 5.73
CA LEU A 50 -5.23 -15.13 7.09
C LEU A 50 -4.73 -16.44 7.71
N LYS A 51 -5.26 -17.61 7.29
CA LYS A 51 -4.76 -18.92 7.74
C LYS A 51 -3.38 -19.28 7.14
N SER A 52 -2.91 -18.55 6.12
CA SER A 52 -1.54 -18.70 5.62
C SER A 52 -0.49 -18.07 6.53
N PHE A 53 -0.90 -17.16 7.43
CA PHE A 53 -0.04 -16.57 8.45
C PHE A 53 0.09 -17.51 9.65
N ARG A 54 0.86 -18.60 9.49
CA ARG A 54 0.98 -19.70 10.46
C ARG A 54 2.12 -19.56 11.48
N CYS A 55 2.86 -18.47 11.45
CA CYS A 55 3.96 -18.26 12.38
C CYS A 55 3.44 -17.96 13.80
N ASN A 56 3.53 -18.95 14.68
CA ASN A 56 3.18 -18.81 16.10
C ASN A 56 4.38 -18.35 16.96
N ASP A 57 5.60 -18.44 16.42
CA ASP A 57 6.84 -18.06 17.10
C ASP A 57 7.66 -17.12 16.21
N LEU A 58 7.68 -15.83 16.54
CA LEU A 58 8.37 -14.80 15.75
C LEU A 58 9.87 -15.06 15.55
N PRO A 59 10.64 -15.55 16.54
CA PRO A 59 12.02 -15.99 16.34
C PRO A 59 12.23 -16.94 15.16
N SER A 60 11.25 -17.79 14.83
CA SER A 60 11.34 -18.68 13.67
C SER A 60 11.39 -17.92 12.33
N LEU A 61 11.02 -16.64 12.28
CA LEU A 61 11.06 -15.82 11.06
C LEU A 61 12.47 -15.37 10.66
N LYS A 62 13.48 -15.57 11.52
CA LYS A 62 14.85 -15.13 11.24
C LYS A 62 15.40 -15.82 9.99
N ALA A 63 15.68 -15.04 8.95
CA ALA A 63 16.42 -15.51 7.79
C ALA A 63 17.91 -15.66 8.09
N PRO A 64 18.63 -16.57 7.42
CA PRO A 64 20.09 -16.64 7.50
C PRO A 64 20.74 -15.30 7.14
N LEU A 65 21.76 -14.91 7.93
CA LEU A 65 22.51 -13.67 7.74
C LEU A 65 24.01 -13.97 7.83
N ASP A 66 24.55 -14.53 6.75
CA ASP A 66 25.91 -15.08 6.66
C ASP A 66 26.98 -13.98 6.45
N ILE A 67 26.98 -13.01 7.36
CA ILE A 67 28.01 -11.98 7.44
C ILE A 67 29.10 -12.49 8.41
N PRO A 68 30.38 -12.54 8.03
CA PRO A 68 31.45 -12.98 8.93
C PRO A 68 31.50 -12.15 10.21
N ILE A 69 31.65 -12.82 11.36
CA ILE A 69 31.82 -12.14 12.66
C ILE A 69 33.33 -11.89 12.86
N PRO A 70 33.77 -10.64 13.06
CA PRO A 70 35.18 -10.33 13.24
C PRO A 70 35.69 -10.91 14.56
N ASP A 71 36.83 -11.59 14.50
CA ASP A 71 37.54 -12.11 15.66
C ASP A 71 38.57 -11.07 16.11
N PRO A 72 38.45 -10.49 17.32
CA PRO A 72 39.34 -9.44 17.81
C PRO A 72 40.83 -9.82 17.73
N ALA A 73 41.17 -11.08 18.02
CA ALA A 73 42.56 -11.53 18.01
C ALA A 73 43.11 -11.62 16.58
N LYS A 74 42.30 -12.07 15.63
CA LYS A 74 42.68 -12.13 14.20
C LYS A 74 42.80 -10.74 13.60
N GLU A 75 41.90 -9.83 13.94
CA GLU A 75 41.94 -8.44 13.50
C GLU A 75 43.15 -7.69 14.06
N GLU A 76 43.47 -7.89 15.35
CA GLU A 76 44.68 -7.32 15.96
C GLU A 76 45.96 -7.87 15.29
N ALA A 77 46.02 -9.18 15.02
CA ALA A 77 47.14 -9.78 14.29
C ALA A 77 47.27 -9.24 12.85
N LYS A 78 46.15 -8.98 12.17
CA LYS A 78 46.12 -8.40 10.83
C LYS A 78 46.61 -6.95 10.85
N ARG A 79 46.20 -6.15 11.84
CA ARG A 79 46.69 -4.77 12.07
C ARG A 79 48.20 -4.75 12.30
N LYS A 80 48.71 -5.56 13.25
CA LYS A 80 50.16 -5.66 13.52
C LYS A 80 50.96 -6.08 12.29
N LYS A 81 50.43 -6.99 11.46
CA LYS A 81 51.07 -7.38 10.19
C LYS A 81 51.08 -6.25 9.15
N LYS A 82 50.02 -5.44 9.08
CA LYS A 82 49.94 -4.29 8.17
C LYS A 82 50.94 -3.20 8.59
N GLU A 83 50.98 -2.87 9.88
CA GLU A 83 51.95 -1.91 10.46
C GLU A 83 53.40 -2.36 10.23
N GLN A 84 53.71 -3.66 10.38
CA GLN A 84 55.05 -4.18 10.10
C GLN A 84 55.43 -4.16 8.61
N LYS A 85 54.46 -4.28 7.70
CA LYS A 85 54.70 -4.16 6.24
C LYS A 85 54.95 -2.71 5.84
N GLU A 86 54.12 -1.79 6.33
CA GLU A 86 54.27 -0.34 6.08
C GLU A 86 55.57 0.23 6.69
N ALA A 87 56.05 -0.34 7.80
CA ALA A 87 57.35 0.02 8.37
C ALA A 87 58.55 -0.51 7.56
N LYS A 88 58.37 -1.58 6.76
CA LYS A 88 59.42 -2.19 5.91
C LYS A 88 59.44 -1.62 4.48
N GLU A 89 58.29 -1.26 3.93
CA GLU A 89 58.15 -0.59 2.64
C GLU A 89 58.12 0.92 2.88
N GLY A 90 59.30 1.55 2.96
CA GLY A 90 59.41 2.98 3.24
C GLY A 90 58.52 3.83 2.33
N LYS A 91 57.55 4.53 2.94
CA LYS A 91 56.76 5.68 2.44
C LYS A 91 56.82 5.89 0.92
N LYS A 92 56.22 5.01 0.12
CA LYS A 92 55.93 5.27 -1.29
C LYS A 92 54.43 5.52 -1.47
N ASP A 93 54.15 6.77 -1.82
CA ASP A 93 52.94 7.37 -2.39
C ASP A 93 51.57 7.04 -1.77
N LYS A 94 51.05 8.07 -1.08
CA LYS A 94 49.65 8.22 -0.65
C LYS A 94 48.73 8.45 -1.87
N ASP A 95 48.47 7.42 -2.65
CA ASP A 95 47.37 7.46 -3.64
C ASP A 95 46.51 6.19 -3.66
N SER A 96 46.62 5.35 -2.61
CA SER A 96 45.89 4.08 -2.49
C SER A 96 44.53 4.15 -1.78
N ASP A 97 44.08 5.34 -1.36
CA ASP A 97 42.74 5.49 -0.73
C ASP A 97 41.57 5.24 -1.71
N LYS A 98 41.85 5.10 -3.01
CA LYS A 98 40.83 4.76 -4.02
C LYS A 98 40.67 3.26 -4.30
N GLU A 99 41.56 2.40 -3.80
CA GLU A 99 41.46 0.95 -4.05
C GLU A 99 40.59 0.22 -3.01
N ASP A 100 40.38 0.79 -1.82
CA ASP A 100 39.50 0.20 -0.78
C ASP A 100 38.00 0.41 -1.08
N GLU A 101 37.63 1.30 -2.02
CA GLU A 101 36.23 1.48 -2.45
C GLU A 101 35.75 0.38 -3.42
N ASP A 102 36.66 -0.34 -4.09
CA ASP A 102 36.35 -1.40 -5.07
C ASP A 102 36.47 -2.83 -4.49
N ALA A 103 36.92 -2.97 -3.24
CA ALA A 103 36.82 -4.22 -2.52
C ALA A 103 35.33 -4.49 -2.22
N GLY A 104 34.71 -5.37 -3.01
CA GLY A 104 33.34 -5.83 -2.79
C GLY A 104 33.08 -6.24 -1.34
N PRO A 105 31.80 -6.28 -0.90
CA PRO A 105 31.45 -6.49 0.49
C PRO A 105 32.12 -7.75 1.06
N PRO A 106 32.50 -7.76 2.36
CA PRO A 106 33.24 -8.86 2.97
C PRO A 106 32.41 -10.15 3.17
N CYS A 107 31.23 -10.24 2.55
CA CYS A 107 30.29 -11.34 2.69
C CYS A 107 29.77 -11.81 1.32
N GLY A 108 29.28 -13.05 1.27
CA GLY A 108 28.53 -13.55 0.11
C GLY A 108 27.18 -12.83 -0.07
N PRO A 109 26.40 -13.20 -1.11
CA PRO A 109 25.08 -12.64 -1.33
C PRO A 109 24.15 -12.93 -0.15
N ILE A 110 23.48 -11.89 0.37
CA ILE A 110 22.48 -12.01 1.43
C ILE A 110 21.08 -12.03 0.80
N CYS A 111 20.37 -13.13 0.98
CA CYS A 111 19.04 -13.32 0.40
C CYS A 111 17.94 -12.49 1.11
N THR A 112 16.79 -12.37 0.44
CA THR A 112 15.55 -11.88 1.04
C THR A 112 14.99 -12.88 2.04
N ASN A 113 14.06 -12.45 2.89
CA ASN A 113 13.38 -13.34 3.81
C ASN A 113 12.28 -14.13 3.09
N GLU A 114 12.51 -15.42 2.83
CA GLU A 114 11.59 -16.27 2.06
C GLU A 114 10.18 -16.34 2.65
N LYS A 115 10.04 -16.31 3.99
CA LYS A 115 8.73 -16.37 4.65
C LYS A 115 7.93 -15.10 4.37
N VAL A 116 8.57 -13.94 4.47
CA VAL A 116 7.96 -12.65 4.12
C VAL A 116 7.67 -12.57 2.61
N GLU A 117 8.64 -12.97 1.77
CA GLU A 117 8.50 -13.00 0.31
C GLU A 117 7.35 -13.90 -0.16
N SER A 118 7.08 -15.02 0.51
CA SER A 118 5.97 -15.91 0.14
C SER A 118 4.58 -15.28 0.35
N LEU A 119 4.49 -14.27 1.21
CA LEU A 119 3.24 -13.57 1.55
C LEU A 119 3.05 -12.30 0.72
N LEU A 120 4.14 -11.61 0.39
CA LEU A 120 4.12 -10.31 -0.27
C LEU A 120 3.31 -10.28 -1.58
N PRO A 121 3.45 -11.23 -2.53
CA PRO A 121 2.65 -11.25 -3.75
C PRO A 121 1.15 -11.33 -3.47
N LYS A 122 0.74 -12.18 -2.52
CA LYS A 122 -0.67 -12.37 -2.14
C LYS A 122 -1.25 -11.06 -1.58
N VAL A 123 -0.52 -10.43 -0.65
CA VAL A 123 -0.96 -9.17 -0.04
C VAL A 123 -0.98 -8.03 -1.07
N LYS A 124 0.04 -7.92 -1.94
CA LYS A 124 0.08 -6.93 -3.03
C LYS A 124 -1.13 -7.06 -3.96
N THR A 125 -1.51 -8.28 -4.33
CA THR A 125 -2.69 -8.54 -5.16
C THR A 125 -3.97 -8.07 -4.46
N GLU A 126 -4.15 -8.34 -3.18
CA GLU A 126 -5.34 -7.89 -2.45
C GLU A 126 -5.40 -6.36 -2.29
N ILE A 127 -4.25 -5.70 -2.06
CA ILE A 127 -4.14 -4.23 -2.04
C ILE A 127 -4.60 -3.67 -3.40
N GLN A 128 -4.04 -4.16 -4.51
CA GLN A 128 -4.35 -3.66 -5.84
C GLN A 128 -5.83 -3.89 -6.20
N THR A 129 -6.33 -5.07 -5.88
CA THR A 129 -7.73 -5.44 -6.11
C THR A 129 -8.68 -4.50 -5.36
N LEU A 130 -8.41 -4.25 -4.07
CA LEU A 130 -9.23 -3.33 -3.27
C LEU A 130 -9.18 -1.90 -3.84
N LYS A 131 -8.02 -1.41 -4.30
CA LYS A 131 -7.91 -0.08 -4.93
C LYS A 131 -8.81 0.06 -6.15
N GLU A 132 -8.82 -0.95 -7.02
CA GLU A 132 -9.64 -0.94 -8.23
C GLU A 132 -11.14 -0.96 -7.89
N LYS A 133 -11.54 -1.85 -6.97
CA LYS A 133 -12.96 -1.96 -6.58
C LYS A 133 -13.44 -0.71 -5.86
N LEU A 134 -12.60 -0.14 -5.00
CA LEU A 134 -12.87 1.11 -4.33
C LEU A 134 -13.03 2.26 -5.35
N ASN A 135 -12.17 2.34 -6.36
CA ASN A 135 -12.29 3.35 -7.42
C ASN A 135 -13.61 3.24 -8.19
N THR A 136 -14.04 2.01 -8.53
CA THR A 136 -15.34 1.77 -9.18
C THR A 136 -16.50 2.27 -8.32
N VAL A 137 -16.52 1.92 -7.02
CA VAL A 137 -17.59 2.32 -6.09
C VAL A 137 -17.57 3.84 -5.83
N SER A 138 -16.38 4.44 -5.66
CA SER A 138 -16.24 5.90 -5.51
C SER A 138 -16.77 6.66 -6.71
N MET A 139 -16.42 6.21 -7.92
CA MET A 139 -16.92 6.84 -9.15
C MET A 139 -18.44 6.69 -9.27
N TRP A 140 -18.99 5.52 -8.90
CA TRP A 140 -20.43 5.32 -8.89
C TRP A 140 -21.14 6.30 -7.96
N VAL A 141 -20.70 6.41 -6.69
CA VAL A 141 -21.28 7.35 -5.71
C VAL A 141 -21.17 8.80 -6.20
N GLN A 142 -20.01 9.20 -6.74
CA GLN A 142 -19.81 10.56 -7.25
C GLN A 142 -20.76 10.90 -8.41
N LEU A 143 -21.03 9.95 -9.30
CA LEU A 143 -21.96 10.13 -10.42
C LEU A 143 -23.44 10.08 -10.00
N GLN A 144 -23.75 9.67 -8.76
CA GLN A 144 -25.11 9.78 -8.22
C GLN A 144 -25.40 11.17 -7.62
N ILE A 145 -24.42 12.06 -7.50
CA ILE A 145 -24.64 13.40 -6.95
C ILE A 145 -25.53 14.20 -7.92
N PRO A 146 -26.69 14.70 -7.48
CA PRO A 146 -27.63 15.40 -8.34
C PRO A 146 -27.17 16.85 -8.57
N LYS A 147 -27.89 17.56 -9.43
CA LYS A 147 -27.71 19.01 -9.62
C LYS A 147 -27.78 19.74 -8.28
N ILE A 148 -26.87 20.68 -8.03
CA ILE A 148 -26.88 21.53 -6.82
C ILE A 148 -28.16 22.37 -6.78
N GLU A 149 -28.82 22.40 -5.62
CA GLU A 149 -30.03 23.17 -5.32
C GLU A 149 -29.95 23.75 -3.90
N ASP A 150 -30.71 24.80 -3.61
CA ASP A 150 -30.67 25.50 -2.30
C ASP A 150 -31.27 24.67 -1.15
N GLY A 151 -32.14 23.70 -1.46
CA GLY A 151 -32.86 22.89 -0.47
C GLY A 151 -32.91 21.40 -0.83
N ASN A 152 -33.47 20.58 0.07
CA ASN A 152 -33.57 19.12 -0.10
C ASN A 152 -32.20 18.41 -0.29
N ASN A 153 -31.19 18.84 0.48
CA ASN A 153 -29.81 18.35 0.37
C ASN A 153 -29.43 17.28 1.40
N PHE A 154 -30.37 16.79 2.23
CA PHE A 154 -30.06 15.74 3.22
C PHE A 154 -29.46 14.48 2.58
N GLY A 155 -30.08 13.97 1.51
CA GLY A 155 -29.53 12.78 0.83
C GLY A 155 -28.18 13.06 0.15
N VAL A 156 -27.94 14.30 -0.29
CA VAL A 156 -26.64 14.72 -0.82
C VAL A 156 -25.58 14.70 0.28
N ALA A 157 -25.90 15.19 1.48
CA ALA A 157 -25.01 15.11 2.63
C ALA A 157 -24.69 13.65 3.04
N VAL A 158 -25.65 12.73 2.88
CA VAL A 158 -25.41 11.29 3.06
C VAL A 158 -24.42 10.77 2.01
N GLN A 159 -24.59 11.13 0.73
CA GLN A 159 -23.64 10.78 -0.33
C GLN A 159 -22.24 11.32 -0.03
N GLU A 160 -22.12 12.59 0.35
CA GLU A 160 -20.86 13.22 0.72
C GLU A 160 -20.17 12.49 1.87
N LYS A 161 -20.92 12.08 2.91
CA LYS A 161 -20.33 11.36 4.04
C LYS A 161 -19.82 9.96 3.67
N VAL A 162 -20.55 9.25 2.81
CA VAL A 162 -20.10 7.96 2.27
C VAL A 162 -18.87 8.14 1.38
N PHE A 163 -18.87 9.18 0.53
CA PHE A 163 -17.75 9.50 -0.35
C PHE A 163 -16.48 9.91 0.42
N GLU A 164 -16.63 10.64 1.51
CA GLU A 164 -15.53 10.98 2.43
C GLU A 164 -14.86 9.72 2.97
N LEU A 165 -15.65 8.75 3.44
CA LEU A 165 -15.12 7.47 3.91
C LEU A 165 -14.38 6.71 2.81
N LEU A 166 -14.94 6.66 1.59
CA LEU A 166 -14.30 6.02 0.43
C LEU A 166 -12.95 6.68 0.11
N THR A 167 -12.88 8.02 0.18
CA THR A 167 -11.66 8.80 -0.06
C THR A 167 -10.61 8.53 1.02
N ASN A 168 -10.99 8.60 2.30
CA ASN A 168 -10.08 8.31 3.42
C ASN A 168 -9.54 6.87 3.34
N THR A 169 -10.40 5.92 2.96
CA THR A 169 -10.02 4.52 2.75
C THR A 169 -8.99 4.38 1.64
N ARG A 170 -9.15 5.11 0.52
CA ARG A 170 -8.18 5.11 -0.59
C ARG A 170 -6.79 5.55 -0.13
N THR A 171 -6.72 6.65 0.63
CA THR A 171 -5.46 7.16 1.19
C THR A 171 -4.81 6.13 2.12
N LYS A 172 -5.59 5.44 2.97
CA LYS A 172 -5.07 4.36 3.83
C LYS A 172 -4.43 3.24 3.02
N ILE A 173 -5.08 2.80 1.94
CA ILE A 173 -4.60 1.70 1.10
C ILE A 173 -3.32 2.10 0.32
N GLU A 174 -3.22 3.35 -0.13
CA GLU A 174 -1.99 3.88 -0.73
C GLU A 174 -0.80 3.80 0.25
N GLY A 175 -1.05 4.04 1.54
CA GLY A 175 -0.06 3.84 2.61
C GLY A 175 0.43 2.40 2.77
N PHE A 176 -0.44 1.40 2.58
CA PHE A 176 -0.02 -0.01 2.61
C PHE A 176 0.96 -0.34 1.48
N GLN A 177 0.73 0.22 0.30
CA GLN A 177 1.60 0.00 -0.85
C GLN A 177 2.99 0.60 -0.65
N THR A 178 3.09 1.82 -0.10
CA THR A 178 4.38 2.49 0.14
C THR A 178 5.17 1.81 1.25
N GLN A 179 4.50 1.27 2.28
CA GLN A 179 5.15 0.54 3.37
C GLN A 179 5.90 -0.71 2.88
N ILE A 180 5.42 -1.40 1.83
CA ILE A 180 6.12 -2.55 1.26
C ILE A 180 7.46 -2.13 0.63
N SER A 181 7.47 -1.05 -0.15
CA SER A 181 8.71 -0.53 -0.73
C SER A 181 9.68 -0.04 0.35
N LYS A 182 9.15 0.53 1.44
CA LYS A 182 9.93 0.96 2.59
C LYS A 182 10.64 -0.21 3.28
N TYR A 183 9.97 -1.35 3.46
CA TYR A 183 10.61 -2.56 4.01
C TYR A 183 11.85 -2.99 3.22
N TYR A 184 11.77 -3.05 1.88
CA TYR A 184 12.93 -3.42 1.07
C TYR A 184 14.10 -2.45 1.22
N ASN A 185 13.82 -1.14 1.26
CA ASN A 185 14.84 -0.12 1.47
C ASN A 185 15.47 -0.23 2.85
N GLU A 186 14.67 -0.25 3.91
CA GLU A 186 15.17 -0.31 5.29
C GLU A 186 15.93 -1.61 5.57
N ARG A 187 15.44 -2.74 5.08
CA ARG A 187 16.14 -4.02 5.19
C ARG A 187 17.45 -4.00 4.40
N GLY A 188 17.43 -3.48 3.18
CA GLY A 188 18.65 -3.34 2.35
C GLY A 188 19.71 -2.49 3.05
N ASP A 189 19.31 -1.35 3.60
CA ASP A 189 20.19 -0.47 4.37
C ASP A 189 20.73 -1.14 5.63
N ALA A 190 19.89 -1.88 6.36
CA ALA A 190 20.30 -2.62 7.55
C ALA A 190 21.32 -3.72 7.21
N VAL A 191 21.09 -4.48 6.14
CA VAL A 191 22.04 -5.48 5.63
C VAL A 191 23.35 -4.82 5.20
N ALA A 192 23.30 -3.73 4.44
CA ALA A 192 24.48 -3.00 3.99
C ALA A 192 25.33 -2.50 5.18
N LYS A 193 24.69 -1.95 6.22
CA LYS A 193 25.36 -1.52 7.46
C LYS A 193 25.95 -2.70 8.23
N ALA A 194 25.23 -3.82 8.33
CA ALA A 194 25.73 -5.04 8.97
C ALA A 194 26.96 -5.60 8.25
N SER A 195 26.99 -5.55 6.91
CA SER A 195 28.13 -6.02 6.11
C SER A 195 29.34 -5.09 6.19
N LYS A 196 29.13 -3.77 6.19
CA LYS A 196 30.21 -2.76 6.28
C LYS A 196 30.80 -2.66 7.70
N SER A 197 29.97 -2.85 8.73
CA SER A 197 30.35 -2.74 10.14
C SER A 197 30.03 -4.04 10.89
N PRO A 198 30.69 -5.17 10.57
CA PRO A 198 30.30 -6.48 11.08
C PRO A 198 30.56 -6.68 12.57
N HIS A 199 31.29 -5.76 13.20
CA HIS A 199 31.51 -5.69 14.65
C HIS A 199 30.32 -5.10 15.42
N VAL A 200 29.39 -4.41 14.74
CA VAL A 200 28.19 -3.83 15.36
C VAL A 200 27.06 -4.87 15.31
N GLY A 201 26.83 -5.55 16.44
CA GLY A 201 25.81 -6.59 16.55
C GLY A 201 24.37 -6.10 16.29
N ASP A 202 24.08 -4.84 16.62
CA ASP A 202 22.74 -4.26 16.50
C ASP A 202 22.24 -4.21 15.05
N TYR A 203 23.12 -4.06 14.05
CA TYR A 203 22.68 -4.07 12.65
C TYR A 203 22.19 -5.45 12.21
N ARG A 204 22.76 -6.53 12.75
CA ARG A 204 22.26 -7.89 12.49
C ARG A 204 20.90 -8.09 13.13
N GLN A 205 20.74 -7.62 14.37
CA GLN A 205 19.45 -7.69 15.06
C GLN A 205 18.40 -6.85 14.33
N LEU A 206 18.74 -5.65 13.85
CA LEU A 206 17.84 -4.79 13.09
C LEU A 206 17.27 -5.48 11.85
N VAL A 207 18.08 -6.23 11.09
CA VAL A 207 17.58 -7.03 9.95
C VAL A 207 16.48 -8.00 10.40
N HIS A 208 16.70 -8.70 11.51
CA HIS A 208 15.73 -9.67 12.05
C HIS A 208 14.48 -9.02 12.66
N GLU A 209 14.61 -7.83 13.26
CA GLU A 209 13.48 -7.05 13.75
C GLU A 209 12.61 -6.55 12.60
N LEU A 210 13.22 -6.04 11.52
CA LEU A 210 12.50 -5.60 10.32
C LEU A 210 11.73 -6.75 9.67
N ASP A 211 12.30 -7.96 9.62
CA ASP A 211 11.63 -9.15 9.08
C ASP A 211 10.40 -9.54 9.92
N GLN A 212 10.54 -9.54 11.25
CA GLN A 212 9.44 -9.85 12.17
C GLN A 212 8.33 -8.79 12.11
N TYR A 213 8.72 -7.51 12.13
CA TYR A 213 7.81 -6.39 11.98
C TYR A 213 7.03 -6.51 10.67
N GLN A 214 7.71 -6.71 9.53
CA GLN A 214 7.07 -6.80 8.24
C GLN A 214 6.08 -7.97 8.15
N TYR A 215 6.41 -9.13 8.72
CA TYR A 215 5.47 -10.26 8.77
C TYR A 215 4.17 -9.89 9.51
N CYS A 216 4.29 -9.24 10.67
CA CYS A 216 3.15 -8.77 11.46
C CYS A 216 2.34 -7.69 10.72
N GLU A 217 3.01 -6.72 10.11
CA GLU A 217 2.38 -5.67 9.33
C GLU A 217 1.59 -6.24 8.14
N LEU A 218 2.15 -7.20 7.40
CA LEU A 218 1.43 -7.85 6.30
C LEU A 218 0.14 -8.54 6.78
N ARG A 219 0.17 -9.13 7.98
CA ARG A 219 -1.03 -9.73 8.57
C ARG A 219 -2.07 -8.67 8.93
N LEU A 220 -1.64 -7.54 9.49
CA LEU A 220 -2.52 -6.42 9.83
C LEU A 220 -3.13 -5.78 8.57
N VAL A 221 -2.36 -5.64 7.49
CA VAL A 221 -2.86 -5.16 6.20
C VAL A 221 -3.99 -6.06 5.67
N VAL A 222 -3.85 -7.39 5.72
CA VAL A 222 -4.92 -8.31 5.28
C VAL A 222 -6.16 -8.18 6.16
N LEU A 223 -5.99 -8.08 7.48
CA LEU A 223 -7.11 -7.81 8.40
C LEU A 223 -7.82 -6.49 8.08
N ASP A 224 -7.05 -5.44 7.81
CA ASP A 224 -7.57 -4.13 7.46
C ASP A 224 -8.33 -4.14 6.14
N ILE A 225 -7.81 -4.81 5.10
CA ILE A 225 -8.50 -4.97 3.83
C ILE A 225 -9.84 -5.69 4.03
N ARG A 226 -9.86 -6.78 4.81
CA ARG A 226 -11.09 -7.51 5.15
C ARG A 226 -12.09 -6.61 5.89
N ASN A 227 -11.63 -5.91 6.91
CA ASN A 227 -12.48 -5.01 7.70
C ASN A 227 -13.00 -3.85 6.83
N THR A 228 -12.20 -3.33 5.90
CA THR A 228 -12.62 -2.32 4.93
C THR A 228 -13.77 -2.83 4.06
N TYR A 229 -13.69 -4.03 3.49
CA TYR A 229 -14.82 -4.58 2.72
C TYR A 229 -16.10 -4.66 3.55
N ALA A 230 -16.01 -5.09 4.81
CA ALA A 230 -17.16 -5.18 5.71
C ALA A 230 -17.76 -3.81 6.04
N VAL A 231 -16.92 -2.81 6.37
CA VAL A 231 -17.35 -1.45 6.66
C VAL A 231 -18.00 -0.81 5.44
N LEU A 232 -17.41 -0.96 4.25
CA LEU A 232 -17.95 -0.42 3.01
C LEU A 232 -19.28 -1.08 2.64
N PHE A 233 -19.38 -2.40 2.79
CA PHE A 233 -20.64 -3.11 2.61
C PHE A 233 -21.74 -2.56 3.53
N ASP A 234 -21.45 -2.47 4.83
CA ASP A 234 -22.41 -2.04 5.85
C ASP A 234 -22.91 -0.62 5.61
N ILE A 235 -22.00 0.34 5.42
CA ILE A 235 -22.37 1.74 5.25
C ILE A 235 -23.11 1.99 3.93
N ILE A 236 -22.69 1.35 2.83
CA ILE A 236 -23.37 1.52 1.54
C ILE A 236 -24.76 0.89 1.61
N ASN A 237 -24.88 -0.32 2.16
CA ASN A 237 -26.15 -1.03 2.23
C ASN A 237 -27.17 -0.27 3.11
N LYS A 238 -26.76 0.21 4.29
CA LYS A 238 -27.61 1.01 5.19
C LYS A 238 -28.11 2.30 4.56
N ASN A 239 -27.34 2.89 3.65
CA ASN A 239 -27.64 4.18 3.04
C ASN A 239 -28.02 4.08 1.56
N PHE A 240 -28.27 2.87 1.05
CA PHE A 240 -28.37 2.60 -0.40
C PHE A 240 -29.44 3.45 -1.09
N ASP A 241 -30.62 3.59 -0.47
CA ASP A 241 -31.71 4.41 -1.00
C ASP A 241 -31.32 5.87 -1.16
N LYS A 242 -30.59 6.44 -0.18
CA LYS A 242 -30.14 7.84 -0.24
C LYS A 242 -28.95 8.03 -1.17
N ILE A 243 -28.10 7.01 -1.34
CA ILE A 243 -27.03 7.02 -2.33
C ILE A 243 -27.60 7.05 -3.75
N LYS A 244 -28.62 6.23 -4.04
CA LYS A 244 -29.20 6.13 -5.38
C LYS A 244 -30.21 7.25 -5.68
N ARG A 245 -30.96 7.68 -4.65
CA ARG A 245 -32.06 8.64 -4.76
C ARG A 245 -32.00 9.66 -3.62
N PRO A 246 -31.00 10.57 -3.64
CA PRO A 246 -30.78 11.51 -2.54
C PRO A 246 -31.97 12.45 -2.29
N ARG A 247 -32.76 12.74 -3.34
CA ARG A 247 -33.98 13.57 -3.28
C ARG A 247 -35.29 12.77 -3.32
N GLY A 248 -35.22 11.44 -3.26
CA GLY A 248 -36.37 10.53 -3.41
C GLY A 248 -36.91 10.43 -4.84
N ASP A 249 -37.99 9.66 -5.02
CA ASP A 249 -38.76 9.63 -6.26
C ASP A 249 -39.64 10.88 -6.24
N GLY A 250 -39.26 11.94 -6.94
CA GLY A 250 -39.90 13.25 -6.82
C GLY A 250 -41.43 13.20 -6.81
N LYS A 251 -42.02 13.44 -5.62
CA LYS A 251 -43.31 14.12 -5.35
C LYS A 251 -43.58 14.10 -3.84
N ALA A 252 -43.31 15.22 -3.20
CA ALA A 252 -44.06 15.66 -2.02
C ALA A 252 -44.25 17.17 -2.10
N LEU A 253 -44.91 17.63 -3.16
CA LEU A 253 -45.77 18.80 -3.05
C LEU A 253 -47.01 18.32 -2.30
N ILE A 254 -46.91 18.29 -0.97
CA ILE A 254 -48.09 18.21 -0.12
C ILE A 254 -48.62 19.65 -0.09
N TYR A 255 -49.74 19.84 -0.78
CA TYR A 255 -50.52 21.08 -0.78
C TYR A 255 -51.01 21.43 0.63
#